data_AF-A0A2H3ITK4-F1
#
_entry.id   AF-A0A2H3ITK4-F1
#
_cell.length_a   1.000
_cell.length_b   1.000
_cell.length_c   1.000
_cell.angle_alpha   90.00
_cell.angle_beta   90.00
_cell.angle_gamma   90.00
#
_symmetry.space_group_name_H-M   'P 1'
#
loop_
_entity.id
_entity.type
_entity.pdbx_description
1 polymer ?
#
loop_
_entity_poly.entity_id
_entity_poly.type
_entity_poly.pdbx_seq_one_letter_code
_entity_poly.pdbx_strand_id
1 'polypeptide(L)'
;HFFQVVEQLGILHKIGMVTLDNASNCGTMMEELEQLLHEKSIHFEHDGNYIRLESYCNALHADPVMQTCSLVRVCHASQQHQEDLNNAVVQGNLDKLFGEYPLPEAHLLHDVTTCWSSTYLMIDRALELYPVSLFDLIISRILSVHRLSVLGDVRKFLRMPHMVQEVLSAQQTPTLSMALPGYEKLILVLKLLKQHLPRIAHAIDASVDKLEEYLSKTQVTRIYAIALIINSTMKFDLIETHWAPSECTDAWEWLC
;
A
#
# COMPACT_ATOMS: atom_id res chain seq x y z
N HIS A 1 24.27 -12.31 -18.85
CA HIS A 1 23.22 -11.80 -19.76
C HIS A 1 22.40 -10.66 -19.13
N PHE A 2 21.81 -10.82 -17.94
CA PHE A 2 21.04 -9.75 -17.26
C PHE A 2 21.81 -8.43 -17.08
N PHE A 3 23.02 -8.48 -16.49
CA PHE A 3 23.85 -7.28 -16.26
C PHE A 3 24.14 -6.48 -17.54
N GLN A 4 24.49 -7.18 -18.63
CA GLN A 4 24.78 -6.55 -19.94
C GLN A 4 23.56 -5.81 -20.50
N VAL A 5 22.35 -6.35 -20.33
CA VAL A 5 21.12 -5.70 -20.78
C VAL A 5 20.85 -4.43 -19.96
N VAL A 6 21.00 -4.49 -18.65
CA VAL A 6 20.80 -3.33 -17.77
C VAL A 6 21.86 -2.24 -18.03
N GLU A 7 23.11 -2.64 -18.26
CA GLU A 7 24.21 -1.74 -18.64
C GLU A 7 23.91 -1.02 -19.96
N GLN A 8 23.46 -1.74 -20.99
CA GLN A 8 23.05 -1.16 -22.28
C GLN A 8 21.89 -0.18 -22.15
N LEU A 9 20.95 -0.44 -21.23
CA LEU A 9 19.81 0.43 -20.96
C LEU A 9 20.16 1.64 -20.08
N GLY A 10 21.38 1.72 -19.53
CA GLY A 10 21.83 2.83 -18.68
C GLY A 10 21.10 2.92 -17.33
N ILE A 11 20.45 1.84 -16.88
CA ILE A 11 19.62 1.82 -15.66
C ILE A 11 20.30 1.13 -14.47
N LEU A 12 21.62 0.90 -14.53
CA LEU A 12 22.39 0.26 -13.45
C LEU A 12 22.21 0.98 -12.10
N HIS A 13 22.25 2.32 -12.10
CA HIS A 13 22.06 3.16 -10.92
C HIS A 13 20.62 3.14 -10.36
N LYS A 14 19.67 2.50 -11.07
CA LYS A 14 18.26 2.36 -10.65
C LYS A 14 17.95 0.96 -10.11
N ILE A 15 18.92 0.04 -10.12
CA ILE A 15 18.72 -1.29 -9.53
C ILE A 15 18.69 -1.11 -8.02
N GLY A 16 17.49 -1.14 -7.45
CA GLY A 16 17.26 -1.14 -6.01
C GLY A 16 17.04 -2.54 -5.43
N MET A 17 16.11 -3.30 -5.99
CA MET A 17 15.76 -4.64 -5.50
C MET A 17 15.54 -5.59 -6.66
N VAL A 18 16.02 -6.84 -6.51
CA VAL A 18 15.87 -7.91 -7.47
C VAL A 18 15.04 -9.03 -6.83
N THR A 19 14.02 -9.49 -7.54
CA THR A 19 13.21 -10.66 -7.16
C THR A 19 13.47 -11.76 -8.17
N LEU A 20 13.90 -12.94 -7.70
CA LEU A 20 14.11 -14.13 -8.52
C LEU A 20 13.24 -15.28 -7.97
N ASP A 21 13.09 -16.34 -8.76
CA ASP A 21 12.50 -17.58 -8.29
C ASP A 21 13.43 -18.28 -7.29
N ASN A 22 12.90 -19.23 -6.50
CA ASN A 22 13.68 -19.89 -5.44
C ASN A 22 14.62 -20.99 -5.98
N ALA A 23 15.18 -20.78 -7.18
CA ALA A 23 16.11 -21.71 -7.79
C ALA A 23 17.49 -21.60 -7.12
N SER A 24 18.16 -22.73 -6.90
CA SER A 24 19.45 -22.77 -6.16
C SER A 24 20.58 -21.98 -6.83
N ASN A 25 20.49 -21.74 -8.13
CA ASN A 25 21.45 -20.95 -8.90
C ASN A 25 21.25 -19.42 -8.75
N CYS A 26 20.10 -18.96 -8.22
CA CYS A 26 19.82 -17.55 -8.07
C CYS A 26 20.71 -16.88 -7.01
N GLY A 27 21.11 -17.61 -5.97
CA GLY A 27 22.07 -17.10 -4.98
C GLY A 27 23.42 -16.76 -5.61
N THR A 28 23.99 -17.69 -6.37
CA THR A 28 25.25 -17.49 -7.09
C THR A 28 25.16 -16.36 -8.11
N MET A 29 24.03 -16.23 -8.82
CA MET A 29 23.80 -15.11 -9.73
C MET A 29 23.81 -13.76 -9.00
N MET A 30 23.26 -13.68 -7.80
CA MET A 30 23.21 -12.44 -7.01
C MET A 30 24.59 -12.07 -6.46
N GLU A 31 25.40 -13.05 -6.04
CA GLU A 31 26.80 -12.84 -5.63
C GLU A 31 27.66 -12.32 -6.80
N GLU A 32 27.48 -12.88 -8.00
CA GLU A 32 28.14 -12.37 -9.21
C GLU A 32 27.68 -10.96 -9.57
N LEU A 33 26.37 -10.67 -9.42
CA LEU A 33 25.80 -9.35 -9.69
C LEU A 33 26.35 -8.28 -8.72
N GLU A 34 26.52 -8.62 -7.45
CA GLU A 34 27.15 -7.75 -6.46
C GLU A 34 28.58 -7.38 -6.86
N GLN A 35 29.40 -8.35 -7.26
CA GLN A 35 30.77 -8.08 -7.71
C GLN A 35 30.80 -7.11 -8.89
N LEU A 36 29.95 -7.35 -9.90
CA LEU A 36 29.88 -6.52 -11.11
C LEU A 36 29.37 -5.09 -10.83
N LEU A 37 28.48 -4.91 -9.85
CA LEU A 37 27.98 -3.59 -9.47
C LEU A 37 28.97 -2.82 -8.59
N HIS A 38 29.68 -3.51 -7.69
CA HIS A 38 30.78 -2.91 -6.92
C HIS A 38 31.93 -2.43 -7.81
N GLU A 39 32.26 -3.17 -8.88
CA GLU A 39 33.23 -2.71 -9.90
C GLU A 39 32.83 -1.38 -10.56
N LYS A 40 31.52 -1.09 -10.63
CA LYS A 40 30.97 0.17 -11.16
C LYS A 40 30.69 1.21 -10.08
N SER A 41 31.17 1.00 -8.84
CA SER A 41 30.94 1.86 -7.67
C SER A 41 29.45 2.03 -7.30
N ILE A 42 28.63 1.02 -7.58
CA ILE A 42 27.21 0.99 -7.19
C ILE A 42 27.10 0.10 -5.94
N HIS A 43 26.58 0.66 -4.85
CA HIS A 43 26.36 -0.10 -3.61
C HIS A 43 25.25 -1.13 -3.84
N PHE A 44 25.59 -2.41 -3.72
CA PHE A 44 24.64 -3.51 -3.92
C PHE A 44 25.06 -4.70 -3.06
N GLU A 45 24.20 -5.14 -2.16
CA GLU A 45 24.43 -6.27 -1.27
C GLU A 45 23.52 -7.42 -1.71
N HIS A 46 24.07 -8.59 -2.04
CA HIS A 46 23.27 -9.70 -2.54
C HIS A 46 22.14 -10.08 -1.59
N ASP A 47 22.34 -10.11 -0.27
CA ASP A 47 21.26 -10.42 0.70
C ASP A 47 20.36 -9.21 1.00
N GLY A 48 20.89 -7.98 0.92
CA GLY A 48 20.15 -6.74 1.17
C GLY A 48 19.28 -6.28 -0.02
N ASN A 49 19.64 -6.69 -1.24
CA ASN A 49 18.96 -6.31 -2.47
C ASN A 49 18.25 -7.49 -3.17
N TYR A 50 18.36 -8.71 -2.62
CA TYR A 50 17.63 -9.90 -3.06
C TYR A 50 16.45 -10.22 -2.15
N ILE A 51 15.24 -10.24 -2.70
CA ILE A 51 14.07 -10.71 -1.95
C ILE A 51 13.75 -12.15 -2.35
N ARG A 52 14.13 -13.10 -1.47
CA ARG A 52 13.71 -14.51 -1.57
C ARG A 52 12.22 -14.64 -1.22
N LEU A 53 11.50 -15.48 -1.96
CA LEU A 53 10.08 -15.74 -1.69
C LEU A 53 9.84 -16.29 -0.28
N GLU A 54 10.72 -17.18 0.20
CA GLU A 54 10.65 -17.73 1.56
C GLU A 54 10.82 -16.64 2.63
N SER A 55 11.83 -15.77 2.48
CA SER A 55 12.05 -14.64 3.39
C SER A 55 10.87 -13.66 3.38
N TYR A 56 10.27 -13.43 2.22
CA TYR A 56 9.05 -12.63 2.10
C TYR A 56 7.87 -13.27 2.84
N CYS A 57 7.62 -14.56 2.64
CA CYS A 57 6.53 -15.28 3.33
C CYS A 57 6.74 -15.27 4.84
N ASN A 58 7.96 -15.50 5.31
CA ASN A 58 8.29 -15.42 6.74
C ASN A 58 8.07 -14.01 7.30
N ALA A 59 8.47 -12.98 6.54
CA ALA A 59 8.22 -11.59 6.92
C ALA A 59 6.72 -11.25 6.95
N LEU A 60 5.93 -11.79 6.00
CA LEU A 60 4.48 -11.63 5.96
C LEU A 60 3.82 -12.32 7.16
N HIS A 61 4.22 -13.54 7.49
CA HIS A 61 3.71 -14.30 8.65
C HIS A 61 4.07 -13.66 10.00
N ALA A 62 5.16 -12.88 10.06
CA ALA A 62 5.54 -12.16 11.26
C ALA A 62 4.65 -10.95 11.57
N ASP A 63 3.67 -10.62 10.73
CA ASP A 63 2.78 -9.46 10.85
C ASP A 63 3.53 -8.12 10.95
N PRO A 64 4.08 -7.63 9.83
CA PRO A 64 4.86 -6.41 9.83
C PRO A 64 4.01 -5.17 10.12
N VAL A 65 2.69 -5.24 9.92
CA VAL A 65 1.76 -4.15 10.25
C VAL A 65 1.67 -4.00 11.77
N MET A 66 1.40 -5.10 12.50
CA MET A 66 1.33 -5.06 13.95
C MET A 66 2.67 -4.66 14.59
N GLN A 67 3.79 -5.09 14.02
CA GLN A 67 5.12 -4.65 14.47
C GLN A 67 5.31 -3.15 14.29
N THR A 68 4.88 -2.61 13.15
CA THR A 68 4.90 -1.15 12.90
C THR A 68 4.02 -0.43 13.92
N CYS A 69 2.79 -0.90 14.18
CA CYS A 69 1.90 -0.31 15.20
C CYS A 69 2.55 -0.30 16.59
N SER A 70 3.12 -1.44 17.00
CA SER A 70 3.75 -1.61 18.30
C SER A 70 4.90 -0.63 18.48
N LEU A 71 5.63 -0.37 17.41
CA LEU A 71 6.70 0.60 17.45
C LEU A 71 6.22 2.03 17.52
N VAL A 72 5.25 2.42 16.68
CA VAL A 72 4.73 3.78 16.75
C VAL A 72 4.29 4.09 18.18
N ARG A 73 3.70 3.10 18.88
CA ARG A 73 3.41 3.22 20.31
C ARG A 73 4.67 3.42 21.18
N VAL A 74 5.75 2.70 20.94
CA VAL A 74 7.04 2.88 21.66
C VAL A 74 7.67 4.26 21.40
N CYS A 75 7.68 4.71 20.14
CA CYS A 75 8.17 6.05 19.78
C CYS A 75 7.33 7.14 20.44
N HIS A 76 6.02 6.95 20.56
CA HIS A 76 5.13 7.90 21.21
C HIS A 76 5.02 7.75 22.73
N ALA A 77 5.53 6.66 23.31
CA ALA A 77 5.52 6.45 24.76
C ALA A 77 6.50 7.37 25.51
N SER A 78 7.48 7.94 24.80
CA SER A 78 8.49 8.83 25.37
C SER A 78 8.69 10.05 24.48
N GLN A 79 8.55 11.25 25.05
CA GLN A 79 8.85 12.50 24.35
C GLN A 79 10.31 12.51 23.84
N GLN A 80 11.23 11.90 24.58
CA GLN A 80 12.63 11.76 24.17
C GLN A 80 12.76 11.05 22.83
N HIS A 81 12.01 9.95 22.60
CA HIS A 81 12.09 9.22 21.33
C HIS A 81 11.52 10.02 20.15
N GLN A 82 10.52 10.86 20.38
CA GLN A 82 9.99 11.76 19.35
C GLN A 82 10.99 12.85 19.00
N GLU A 83 11.64 13.44 20.02
CA GLU A 83 12.67 14.45 19.85
C GLU A 83 13.90 13.86 19.15
N ASP A 84 14.36 12.67 19.55
CA ASP A 84 15.49 11.98 18.92
C ASP A 84 15.22 11.71 17.44
N LEU A 85 14.02 11.20 17.11
CA LEU A 85 13.60 10.97 15.74
C LEU A 85 13.55 12.29 14.93
N ASN A 86 12.97 13.33 15.49
CA ASN A 86 12.88 14.63 14.82
C ASN A 86 14.27 15.24 14.61
N ASN A 87 15.15 15.16 15.62
CA ASN A 87 16.53 15.62 15.52
C ASN A 87 17.30 14.84 14.45
N ALA A 88 17.08 13.53 14.33
CA ALA A 88 17.69 12.72 13.28
C ALA A 88 17.21 13.14 11.87
N VAL A 89 15.93 13.48 11.70
CA VAL A 89 15.38 14.01 10.44
C VAL A 89 15.98 15.37 10.13
N VAL A 90 15.97 16.31 11.08
CA VAL A 90 16.50 17.67 10.89
C VAL A 90 17.98 17.62 10.55
N GLN A 91 18.77 16.86 11.32
CA GLN A 91 20.20 16.74 11.10
C GLN A 91 20.51 16.07 9.76
N GLY A 92 19.83 14.97 9.43
CA GLY A 92 20.03 14.31 8.14
C GLY A 92 19.60 15.15 6.93
N ASN A 93 18.60 16.02 7.09
CA ASN A 93 18.21 17.02 6.08
C ASN A 93 19.29 18.09 5.88
N LEU A 94 19.85 18.62 6.97
CA LEU A 94 20.94 19.59 6.93
C LEU A 94 22.18 18.99 6.24
N ASP A 95 22.49 17.74 6.56
CA ASP A 95 23.63 17.00 6.03
C ASP A 95 23.37 16.41 4.63
N LYS A 96 22.16 16.60 4.08
CA LYS A 96 21.70 16.07 2.78
C LYS A 96 21.89 14.54 2.64
N LEU A 97 21.71 13.81 3.73
CA LEU A 97 21.91 12.35 3.79
C LEU A 97 20.77 11.58 3.10
N PHE A 98 19.61 12.20 2.91
CA PHE A 98 18.41 11.57 2.35
C PHE A 98 18.21 11.83 0.85
N GLY A 99 19.18 12.44 0.17
CA GLY A 99 19.15 12.72 -1.26
C GLY A 99 18.83 14.17 -1.61
N GLU A 100 18.28 14.40 -2.81
CA GLU A 100 18.01 15.74 -3.35
C GLU A 100 16.88 16.47 -2.62
N TYR A 101 15.92 15.73 -2.06
CA TYR A 101 14.74 16.27 -1.40
C TYR A 101 14.81 16.00 0.10
N PRO A 102 14.54 17.01 0.95
CA PRO A 102 14.49 16.82 2.38
C PRO A 102 13.31 15.93 2.77
N LEU A 103 13.50 15.10 3.79
CA LEU A 103 12.41 14.38 4.43
C LEU A 103 11.51 15.36 5.19
N PRO A 104 10.21 15.07 5.30
CA PRO A 104 9.32 15.90 6.10
C PRO A 104 9.68 15.81 7.58
N GLU A 105 9.77 16.96 8.24
CA GLU A 105 9.88 17.10 9.69
C GLU A 105 8.53 16.75 10.35
N ALA A 106 8.20 15.46 10.32
CA ALA A 106 6.90 14.96 10.74
C ALA A 106 7.02 13.76 11.66
N HIS A 107 6.06 13.64 12.59
CA HIS A 107 5.99 12.52 13.52
C HIS A 107 5.40 11.26 12.84
N LEU A 108 5.71 10.09 13.39
CA LEU A 108 5.03 8.83 13.07
C LEU A 108 3.53 8.93 13.42
N LEU A 109 2.68 8.33 12.61
CA LEU A 109 1.22 8.38 12.77
C LEU A 109 0.70 7.11 13.45
N HIS A 110 -0.23 7.25 14.40
CA HIS A 110 -0.87 6.11 15.05
C HIS A 110 -1.88 5.41 14.15
N ASP A 111 -1.92 4.10 14.27
CA ASP A 111 -3.05 3.29 13.80
C ASP A 111 -4.23 3.43 14.77
N VAL A 112 -5.40 3.70 14.22
CA VAL A 112 -6.65 3.98 14.96
C VAL A 112 -7.72 3.03 14.45
N THR A 113 -8.15 2.11 15.31
CA THR A 113 -9.07 1.02 14.96
C THR A 113 -10.41 1.50 14.36
N THR A 114 -10.87 2.69 14.75
CA THR A 114 -12.12 3.28 14.26
C THR A 114 -11.96 4.06 12.96
N CYS A 115 -10.74 4.26 12.48
CA CYS A 115 -10.43 5.03 11.27
C CYS A 115 -9.85 4.11 10.19
N TRP A 116 -10.63 3.91 9.12
CA TRP A 116 -10.30 2.96 8.05
C TRP A 116 -9.02 3.29 7.28
N SER A 117 -8.59 4.57 7.29
CA SER A 117 -7.38 5.03 6.60
C SER A 117 -6.14 5.11 7.51
N SER A 118 -6.28 4.88 8.82
CA SER A 118 -5.19 5.09 9.77
C SER A 118 -4.03 4.10 9.58
N THR A 119 -4.33 2.82 9.31
CA THR A 119 -3.32 1.80 9.03
C THR A 119 -2.50 2.16 7.78
N TYR A 120 -3.17 2.63 6.73
CA TYR A 120 -2.50 3.12 5.52
C TYR A 120 -1.57 4.30 5.84
N LEU A 121 -2.08 5.33 6.53
CA LEU A 121 -1.31 6.54 6.85
C LEU A 121 -0.12 6.25 7.76
N MET A 122 -0.28 5.34 8.73
CA MET A 122 0.83 4.86 9.56
C MET A 122 1.94 4.23 8.71
N ILE A 123 1.57 3.29 7.84
CA ILE A 123 2.55 2.59 6.98
C ILE A 123 3.19 3.56 5.99
N ASP A 124 2.40 4.45 5.39
CA ASP A 124 2.87 5.47 4.45
C ASP A 124 3.94 6.37 5.10
N ARG A 125 3.67 6.89 6.30
CA ARG A 125 4.62 7.70 7.07
C ARG A 125 5.84 6.90 7.53
N ALA A 126 5.66 5.65 7.97
CA ALA A 126 6.78 4.81 8.40
C ALA A 126 7.74 4.52 7.24
N LEU A 127 7.21 4.29 6.04
CA LEU A 127 8.02 4.09 4.83
C LEU A 127 8.67 5.38 4.34
N GLU A 128 8.00 6.53 4.48
CA GLU A 128 8.55 7.85 4.17
C GLU A 128 9.75 8.20 5.05
N LEU A 129 9.70 7.88 6.35
CA LEU A 129 10.78 8.10 7.32
C LEU A 129 11.81 6.97 7.37
N TYR A 130 11.68 5.92 6.55
CA TYR A 130 12.61 4.81 6.54
C TYR A 130 14.09 5.20 6.38
N PRO A 131 14.48 6.20 5.55
CA PRO A 131 15.90 6.56 5.41
C PRO A 131 16.56 6.99 6.73
N VAL A 132 15.79 7.41 7.73
CA VAL A 132 16.28 7.73 9.08
C VAL A 132 16.81 6.50 9.81
N SER A 133 16.41 5.28 9.41
CA SER A 133 16.92 4.01 9.93
C SER A 133 18.45 3.87 9.89
N LEU A 134 19.11 4.62 9.02
CA LEU A 134 20.58 4.62 8.91
C LEU A 134 21.25 5.27 10.14
N PHE A 135 20.53 6.12 10.88
CA PHE A 135 21.06 6.92 11.98
C PHE A 135 20.33 6.66 13.31
N ASP A 136 19.10 6.16 13.26
CA ASP A 136 18.29 5.85 14.44
C ASP A 136 18.13 4.32 14.64
N LEU A 137 18.68 3.82 15.75
CA LEU A 137 18.59 2.41 16.15
C LEU A 137 17.16 1.94 16.43
N ILE A 138 16.24 2.86 16.80
CA ILE A 138 14.84 2.52 16.99
C ILE A 138 14.21 2.21 15.63
N ILE A 139 14.47 3.03 14.60
CA ILE A 139 13.94 2.85 13.24
C ILE A 139 14.63 1.70 12.50
N SER A 140 15.90 1.43 12.78
CA SER A 140 16.62 0.30 12.18
C SER A 140 16.11 -1.08 12.65
N ARG A 141 15.65 -1.19 13.91
CA ARG A 141 15.10 -2.46 14.46
C ARG A 141 13.75 -2.87 13.85
N ILE A 142 13.10 -1.98 13.12
CA ILE A 142 11.71 -2.12 12.65
C ILE A 142 11.66 -2.69 11.25
N LEU A 143 12.43 -2.09 10.36
CA LEU A 143 12.25 -2.15 8.92
C LEU A 143 13.44 -2.89 8.31
N SER A 144 13.51 -4.20 8.60
CA SER A 144 14.31 -5.10 7.79
C SER A 144 13.87 -4.99 6.32
N VAL A 145 14.81 -5.14 5.40
CA VAL A 145 14.60 -5.18 3.94
C VAL A 145 13.37 -6.01 3.55
N HIS A 146 13.22 -7.19 4.13
CA HIS A 146 12.09 -8.08 3.81
C HIS A 146 10.75 -7.53 4.32
N ARG A 147 10.74 -6.89 5.50
CA ARG A 147 9.53 -6.25 6.05
C ARG A 147 9.13 -5.02 5.25
N LEU A 148 10.10 -4.23 4.78
CA LEU A 148 9.85 -3.11 3.87
C LEU A 148 9.17 -3.56 2.58
N SER A 149 9.61 -4.68 2.01
CA SER A 149 8.95 -5.22 0.82
C SER A 149 7.50 -5.59 1.09
N VAL A 150 7.20 -6.22 2.23
CA VAL A 150 5.82 -6.58 2.60
C VAL A 150 4.99 -5.31 2.84
N LEU A 151 5.51 -4.37 3.64
CA LEU A 151 4.83 -3.09 3.91
C LEU A 151 4.63 -2.26 2.64
N GLY A 152 5.56 -2.32 1.69
CA GLY A 152 5.41 -1.68 0.39
C GLY A 152 4.26 -2.25 -0.43
N ASP A 153 4.10 -3.58 -0.43
CA ASP A 153 2.97 -4.25 -1.11
C ASP A 153 1.65 -3.97 -0.38
N VAL A 154 1.64 -4.00 0.96
CA VAL A 154 0.48 -3.62 1.79
C VAL A 154 0.08 -2.16 1.58
N ARG A 155 1.06 -1.24 1.53
CA ARG A 155 0.82 0.20 1.24
C ARG A 155 0.13 0.38 -0.10
N LYS A 156 0.62 -0.28 -1.16
CA LYS A 156 0.02 -0.21 -2.50
C LYS A 156 -1.41 -0.74 -2.50
N PHE A 157 -1.66 -1.84 -1.79
CA PHE A 157 -2.99 -2.39 -1.60
C PHE A 157 -3.93 -1.43 -0.87
N LEU A 158 -3.54 -0.97 0.33
CA LEU A 158 -4.37 -0.09 1.17
C LEU A 158 -4.57 1.31 0.59
N ARG A 159 -3.71 1.76 -0.32
CA ARG A 159 -3.91 3.01 -1.06
C ARG A 159 -5.20 3.01 -1.87
N MET A 160 -5.62 1.86 -2.40
CA MET A 160 -6.83 1.76 -3.24
C MET A 160 -8.12 2.10 -2.47
N PRO A 161 -8.43 1.43 -1.34
CA PRO A 161 -9.58 1.81 -0.53
C PRO A 161 -9.43 3.21 0.09
N HIS A 162 -8.20 3.64 0.42
CA HIS A 162 -7.96 5.00 0.90
C HIS A 162 -8.41 6.07 -0.11
N MET A 163 -8.02 5.94 -1.38
CA MET A 163 -8.43 6.88 -2.43
C MET A 163 -9.95 6.92 -2.63
N VAL A 164 -10.62 5.76 -2.56
CA VAL A 164 -12.08 5.69 -2.65
C VAL A 164 -12.73 6.38 -1.46
N GLN A 165 -12.20 6.16 -0.25
CA GLN A 165 -12.68 6.84 0.95
C GLN A 165 -12.51 8.35 0.85
N GLU A 166 -11.38 8.86 0.34
CA GLU A 166 -11.16 10.30 0.14
C GLU A 166 -12.23 10.88 -0.80
N VAL A 167 -12.49 10.23 -1.93
CA VAL A 167 -13.54 10.66 -2.88
C VAL A 167 -14.91 10.68 -2.23
N LEU A 168 -15.27 9.63 -1.47
CA LEU A 168 -16.55 9.53 -0.78
C LEU A 168 -16.67 10.47 0.43
N SER A 169 -15.57 11.03 0.91
CA SER A 169 -15.55 11.97 2.04
C SER A 169 -15.35 13.42 1.61
N ALA A 170 -15.05 13.68 0.33
CA ALA A 170 -14.74 15.01 -0.18
C ALA A 170 -15.98 15.93 -0.28
N GLN A 171 -17.18 15.37 -0.39
CA GLN A 171 -18.40 16.14 -0.60
C GLN A 171 -19.20 16.33 0.69
N GLN A 172 -19.82 17.51 0.82
CA GLN A 172 -20.82 17.80 1.86
C GLN A 172 -22.24 17.33 1.48
N THR A 173 -22.42 16.82 0.25
CA THR A 173 -23.68 16.26 -0.27
C THR A 173 -23.81 14.76 0.02
N PRO A 174 -25.03 14.18 -0.04
CA PRO A 174 -25.25 12.76 0.27
C PRO A 174 -24.41 11.83 -0.63
N THR A 175 -23.30 11.33 -0.09
CA THR A 175 -22.32 10.46 -0.76
C THR A 175 -22.79 9.02 -0.93
N LEU A 176 -24.00 8.71 -0.43
CA LEU A 176 -24.63 7.41 -0.56
C LEU A 176 -24.85 7.00 -2.03
N SER A 177 -25.17 7.96 -2.89
CA SER A 177 -25.30 7.73 -4.34
C SER A 177 -23.97 7.40 -5.03
N MET A 178 -22.85 7.88 -4.48
CA MET A 178 -21.51 7.63 -4.99
C MET A 178 -20.85 6.38 -4.39
N ALA A 179 -21.38 5.86 -3.28
CA ALA A 179 -20.82 4.73 -2.57
C ALA A 179 -20.79 3.46 -3.45
N LEU A 180 -21.91 3.11 -4.09
CA LEU A 180 -22.01 1.95 -4.98
C LEU A 180 -21.02 2.03 -6.16
N PRO A 181 -21.00 3.12 -6.96
CA PRO A 181 -19.98 3.31 -8.00
C PRO A 181 -18.54 3.27 -7.47
N GLY A 182 -18.30 3.82 -6.28
CA GLY A 182 -17.00 3.81 -5.62
C GLY A 182 -16.52 2.39 -5.32
N TYR A 183 -17.40 1.55 -4.76
CA TYR A 183 -17.08 0.15 -4.46
C TYR A 183 -16.93 -0.71 -5.73
N GLU A 184 -17.76 -0.51 -6.76
CA GLU A 184 -17.60 -1.20 -8.05
C GLU A 184 -16.24 -0.88 -8.68
N LYS A 185 -15.86 0.41 -8.69
CA LYS A 185 -14.56 0.84 -9.18
C LYS A 185 -13.42 0.29 -8.31
N LEU A 186 -13.59 0.22 -6.99
CA LEU A 186 -12.61 -0.38 -6.08
C LEU A 186 -12.37 -1.85 -6.44
N ILE A 187 -13.42 -2.64 -6.66
CA ILE A 187 -13.32 -4.05 -7.05
C ILE A 187 -12.53 -4.20 -8.35
N LEU A 188 -12.84 -3.38 -9.37
CA LEU A 188 -12.11 -3.38 -10.64
C LEU A 188 -10.63 -3.08 -10.45
N VAL A 189 -10.31 -2.03 -9.69
CA VAL A 189 -8.91 -1.63 -9.43
C VAL A 189 -8.17 -2.71 -8.62
N LEU A 190 -8.81 -3.35 -7.66
CA LEU A 190 -8.21 -4.46 -6.90
C LEU A 190 -7.93 -5.68 -7.81
N LYS A 191 -8.86 -6.04 -8.70
CA LYS A 191 -8.65 -7.11 -9.69
C LYS A 191 -7.48 -6.81 -10.63
N LEU A 192 -7.29 -5.55 -11.02
CA LEU A 192 -6.10 -5.12 -11.78
C LEU A 192 -4.83 -5.16 -10.92
N LEU A 193 -4.90 -4.68 -9.68
CA LEU A 193 -3.76 -4.64 -8.77
C LEU A 193 -3.21 -6.04 -8.45
N LYS A 194 -4.08 -7.06 -8.41
CA LYS A 194 -3.70 -8.47 -8.28
C LYS A 194 -2.63 -8.90 -9.28
N GLN A 195 -2.70 -8.41 -10.52
CA GLN A 195 -1.72 -8.72 -11.57
C GLN A 195 -0.33 -8.16 -11.25
N HIS A 196 -0.28 -7.04 -10.51
CA HIS A 196 0.96 -6.37 -10.13
C HIS A 196 1.50 -6.83 -8.77
N LEU A 197 0.66 -7.43 -7.92
CA LEU A 197 1.01 -7.88 -6.56
C LEU A 197 0.68 -9.37 -6.35
N PRO A 198 1.29 -10.29 -7.12
CA PRO A 198 0.98 -11.73 -7.03
C PRO A 198 1.27 -12.31 -5.64
N ARG A 199 2.23 -11.74 -4.91
CA ARG A 199 2.63 -12.20 -3.55
C ARG A 199 1.50 -12.07 -2.52
N ILE A 200 0.62 -11.08 -2.67
CA ILE A 200 -0.52 -10.86 -1.78
C ILE A 200 -1.87 -11.10 -2.50
N ALA A 201 -1.85 -11.81 -3.64
CA ALA A 201 -3.05 -12.07 -4.43
C ALA A 201 -4.17 -12.72 -3.61
N HIS A 202 -3.83 -13.65 -2.71
CA HIS A 202 -4.79 -14.29 -1.81
C HIS A 202 -5.54 -13.29 -0.91
N ALA A 203 -4.84 -12.25 -0.42
CA ALA A 203 -5.45 -11.21 0.40
C ALA A 203 -6.31 -10.26 -0.44
N ILE A 204 -5.89 -9.97 -1.67
CA ILE A 204 -6.67 -9.17 -2.62
C ILE A 204 -7.95 -9.91 -3.00
N ASP A 205 -7.88 -11.20 -3.29
CA ASP A 205 -9.05 -12.03 -3.60
C ASP A 205 -10.04 -12.04 -2.44
N ALA A 206 -9.56 -12.33 -1.21
CA ALA A 206 -10.42 -12.29 -0.03
C ALA A 206 -11.08 -10.92 0.19
N SER A 207 -10.39 -9.83 -0.17
CA SER A 207 -10.94 -8.47 -0.09
C SER A 207 -11.99 -8.20 -1.17
N VAL A 208 -11.75 -8.66 -2.39
CA VAL A 208 -12.70 -8.58 -3.51
C VAL A 208 -13.97 -9.36 -3.19
N ASP A 209 -13.84 -10.60 -2.73
CA ASP A 209 -14.97 -11.46 -2.34
C ASP A 209 -15.83 -10.76 -1.28
N LYS A 210 -15.17 -10.12 -0.29
CA LYS A 210 -15.88 -9.40 0.77
C LYS A 210 -16.59 -8.15 0.27
N LEU A 211 -15.98 -7.41 -0.66
CA LEU A 211 -16.59 -6.23 -1.27
C LEU A 211 -17.79 -6.61 -2.15
N GLU A 212 -17.71 -7.71 -2.91
CA GLU A 212 -18.83 -8.24 -3.71
C GLU A 212 -19.98 -8.73 -2.81
N GLU A 213 -19.68 -9.41 -1.70
CA GLU A 213 -20.67 -9.78 -0.68
C GLU A 213 -21.36 -8.53 -0.09
N TYR A 214 -20.61 -7.47 0.18
CA TYR A 214 -21.18 -6.21 0.67
C TYR A 214 -22.06 -5.53 -0.39
N LEU A 215 -21.59 -5.48 -1.65
CA LEU A 215 -22.30 -4.83 -2.75
C LEU A 215 -23.66 -5.50 -3.03
N SER A 216 -23.69 -6.83 -3.08
CA SER A 216 -24.93 -7.60 -3.30
C SER A 216 -25.99 -7.32 -2.23
N LYS A 217 -25.60 -7.19 -0.95
CA LYS A 217 -26.52 -6.80 0.14
C LYS A 217 -27.00 -5.34 0.01
N THR A 218 -26.12 -4.48 -0.49
CA THR A 218 -26.36 -3.04 -0.61
C THR A 218 -27.34 -2.72 -1.74
N GLN A 219 -27.24 -3.43 -2.87
CA GLN A 219 -28.12 -3.28 -4.03
C GLN A 219 -29.60 -3.60 -3.71
N VAL A 220 -29.85 -4.56 -2.82
CA VAL A 220 -31.23 -4.92 -2.39
C VAL A 220 -31.82 -3.88 -1.42
N THR A 221 -31.02 -2.96 -0.89
CA THR A 221 -31.47 -2.01 0.13
C THR A 221 -32.07 -0.76 -0.50
N ARG A 222 -33.36 -0.51 -0.20
CA ARG A 222 -34.15 0.63 -0.73
C ARG A 222 -33.46 1.99 -0.63
N ILE A 223 -32.70 2.23 0.44
CA ILE A 223 -32.06 3.53 0.69
C ILE A 223 -31.01 3.88 -0.37
N TYR A 224 -30.31 2.88 -0.92
CA TYR A 224 -29.32 3.08 -1.97
C TYR A 224 -30.00 3.32 -3.33
N ALA A 225 -31.08 2.60 -3.63
CA ALA A 225 -31.90 2.85 -4.81
C ALA A 225 -32.41 4.30 -4.83
N ILE A 226 -33.05 4.73 -3.74
CA ILE A 226 -33.60 6.08 -3.60
C ILE A 226 -32.49 7.13 -3.72
N ALA A 227 -31.32 6.91 -3.11
CA ALA A 227 -30.20 7.84 -3.21
C ALA A 227 -29.65 7.98 -4.65
N LEU A 228 -29.56 6.88 -5.40
CA LEU A 228 -29.16 6.90 -6.82
C LEU A 228 -30.17 7.69 -7.67
N ILE A 229 -31.46 7.43 -7.46
CA ILE A 229 -32.55 8.08 -8.22
C ILE A 229 -32.61 9.59 -7.94
N ILE A 230 -32.47 10.00 -6.68
CA ILE A 230 -32.44 11.41 -6.28
C ILE A 230 -31.22 12.13 -6.89
N ASN A 231 -30.12 11.42 -7.12
CA ASN A 231 -28.95 12.02 -7.74
C ASN A 231 -29.19 12.31 -9.23
N SER A 232 -29.42 13.59 -9.53
CA SER A 232 -29.71 14.08 -10.90
C SER A 232 -28.66 13.75 -11.96
N THR A 233 -27.41 13.43 -11.57
CA THR A 233 -26.34 13.07 -12.51
C THR A 233 -26.28 11.58 -12.83
N MET A 234 -26.86 10.70 -12.01
CA MET A 234 -26.79 9.24 -12.21
C MET A 234 -28.17 8.63 -12.51
N LYS A 235 -29.24 9.17 -11.91
CA LYS A 235 -30.64 8.77 -12.11
C LYS A 235 -30.81 7.24 -12.19
N PHE A 236 -31.26 6.73 -13.33
CA PHE A 236 -31.54 5.32 -13.56
C PHE A 236 -30.42 4.60 -14.32
N ASP A 237 -29.47 5.33 -14.90
CA ASP A 237 -28.43 4.78 -15.79
C ASP A 237 -27.63 3.68 -15.08
N LEU A 238 -27.33 3.87 -13.78
CA LEU A 238 -26.58 2.89 -13.01
C LEU A 238 -27.41 1.64 -12.68
N ILE A 239 -28.70 1.82 -12.39
CA ILE A 239 -29.64 0.76 -12.02
C ILE A 239 -29.90 -0.13 -13.25
N GLU A 240 -30.19 0.47 -14.40
CA GLU A 240 -30.45 -0.25 -15.65
C GLU A 240 -29.22 -1.02 -16.17
N THR A 241 -28.01 -0.54 -15.86
CA THR A 241 -26.76 -1.17 -16.33
C THR A 241 -26.31 -2.35 -15.45
N HIS A 242 -26.58 -2.31 -14.15
CA HIS A 242 -25.98 -3.24 -13.19
C HIS A 242 -26.98 -4.15 -12.46
N TRP A 243 -28.27 -3.84 -12.46
CA TRP A 243 -29.27 -4.61 -11.71
C TRP A 243 -30.05 -5.55 -12.64
N ALA A 244 -30.58 -6.64 -12.09
CA ALA A 244 -31.40 -7.53 -12.88
C ALA A 244 -32.74 -6.85 -13.27
N PRO A 245 -33.36 -7.20 -14.41
CA PRO A 245 -34.60 -6.55 -14.84
C PRO A 245 -35.75 -6.62 -13.82
N SER A 246 -35.82 -7.69 -13.03
CA SER A 246 -36.78 -7.83 -11.93
C SER A 246 -36.52 -6.84 -10.79
N GLU A 247 -35.25 -6.63 -10.44
CA GLU A 247 -34.84 -5.73 -9.35
C GLU A 247 -35.03 -4.26 -9.73
N CYS A 248 -34.85 -3.92 -11.02
CA CYS A 248 -35.21 -2.61 -11.55
C CYS A 248 -36.71 -2.32 -11.37
N THR A 249 -37.56 -3.31 -11.63
CA THR A 249 -39.02 -3.18 -11.52
C THR A 249 -39.43 -2.96 -10.07
N ASP A 250 -38.83 -3.68 -9.12
CA ASP A 250 -39.05 -3.48 -7.68
C ASP A 250 -38.60 -2.09 -7.21
N ALA A 251 -37.49 -1.57 -7.75
CA ALA A 251 -37.02 -0.22 -7.45
C ALA A 251 -37.98 0.86 -7.96
N TRP A 252 -38.65 0.63 -9.10
CA TRP A 252 -39.73 1.49 -9.61
C TRP A 252 -40.94 1.53 -8.69
N GLU A 253 -41.33 0.39 -8.11
CA GLU A 253 -42.44 0.34 -7.15
C GLU A 253 -42.16 1.11 -5.85
N TRP A 254 -40.89 1.30 -5.47
CA TRP A 254 -40.53 2.05 -4.25
C TRP A 254 -40.64 3.57 -4.40
N LEU A 255 -40.78 4.09 -5.63
CA LEU A 255 -40.97 5.52 -5.91
C LEU A 255 -42.44 5.93 -6.03
N CYS A 256 -43.33 4.97 -6.26
CA CYS A 256 -44.78 5.17 -6.38
C CYS A 256 -45.45 5.18 -5.01
#